data_AF-A0AAD7ZQ41-F1
#
_entry.id   AF-A0AAD7ZQ41-F1
#
_cell.length_a   1.000
_cell.length_b   1.000
_cell.length_c   1.000
_cell.angle_alpha   90.00
_cell.angle_beta   90.00
_cell.angle_gamma   90.00
#
_symmetry.space_group_name_H-M   'P 1'
#
loop_
_entity.id
_entity.type
_entity.pdbx_description
1 polymer ?
#
loop_
_entity_poly.entity_id
_entity_poly.type
_entity_poly.pdbx_seq_one_letter_code
_entity_poly.pdbx_strand_id
1 'polypeptide(L)'
;TYFIVLMLTGETQSAALVPNGLDFKHHNNEELQKILSMIHHKCPNITRVYTLSERSVRGIPLYVIEFSTKPGYHQLYHPEFKYIANMHGNEVLGRELLLHLADYLCEHYLAGDEEIQKLVNLTRIHLLPSMNPDGWQLATDTGGKDYLVGRSNNNSVDLNRNFPDLDRIMFSNELAHRSYNNHLLKQVDRLKEP
;
A
#
# COMPACT_ATOMS: atom_id res chain seq x y z
N THR A 1 41.91 41.21 37.77
CA THR A 1 41.59 41.09 36.32
C THR A 1 41.35 39.63 36.01
N TYR A 2 40.09 39.22 35.89
CA TYR A 2 39.71 37.84 35.57
C TYR A 2 39.61 37.70 34.04
N PHE A 3 40.40 36.82 33.45
CA PHE A 3 40.26 36.41 32.06
C PHE A 3 39.25 35.26 31.99
N ILE A 4 38.10 35.50 31.37
CA ILE A 4 37.15 34.45 30.98
C ILE A 4 37.57 33.98 29.58
N VAL A 5 38.06 32.74 29.48
CA VAL A 5 38.28 32.06 28.20
C VAL A 5 36.94 31.43 27.80
N LEU A 6 36.27 32.00 26.80
CA LEU A 6 35.09 31.40 26.19
C LEU A 6 35.57 30.27 25.26
N MET A 7 35.53 29.03 25.72
CA MET A 7 35.66 27.85 24.86
C MET A 7 34.35 27.69 24.09
N LEU A 8 34.31 28.14 22.84
CA LEU A 8 33.26 27.75 21.90
C LEU A 8 33.54 26.31 21.47
N THR A 9 32.94 25.34 22.15
CA THR A 9 32.89 23.96 21.67
C THR A 9 31.93 23.91 20.49
N GLY A 10 32.46 24.08 19.28
CA GLY A 10 31.76 23.74 18.05
C GLY A 10 31.60 22.22 17.97
N GLU A 11 30.46 21.71 18.43
CA GLU A 11 30.02 20.37 18.05
C GLU A 11 29.65 20.41 16.58
N THR A 12 30.55 19.94 15.72
CA THR A 12 30.19 19.53 14.37
C THR A 12 29.27 18.32 14.50
N GLN A 13 27.97 18.57 14.46
CA GLN A 13 26.97 17.52 14.24
C GLN A 13 27.31 16.89 12.88
N SER A 14 27.98 15.73 12.92
CA SER A 14 28.06 14.85 11.77
C SER A 14 26.63 14.51 11.40
N ALA A 15 26.12 15.10 10.32
CA ALA A 15 24.90 14.65 9.69
C ALA A 15 25.15 13.19 9.33
N ALA A 16 24.57 12.28 10.13
CA ALA A 16 24.55 10.87 9.81
C ALA A 16 24.02 10.78 8.37
N LEU A 17 24.84 10.20 7.49
CA LEU A 17 24.45 9.87 6.13
C LEU A 17 23.17 9.03 6.25
N VAL A 18 22.02 9.66 5.99
CA VAL A 18 20.77 8.92 5.76
C VAL A 18 21.10 7.99 4.60
N PRO A 19 21.02 6.66 4.78
CA PRO A 19 21.23 5.75 3.67
C PRO A 19 20.35 6.20 2.51
N ASN A 20 20.92 6.37 1.32
CA ASN A 20 20.15 6.64 0.11
C ASN A 20 19.23 5.43 -0.13
N GLY A 21 17.98 5.52 0.29
CA GLY A 21 16.92 4.54 0.06
C GLY A 21 16.45 3.80 1.31
N LEU A 22 15.22 3.29 1.23
CA LEU A 22 14.60 2.41 2.21
C LEU A 22 15.44 1.14 2.47
N ASP A 23 15.56 0.72 3.73
CA ASP A 23 16.30 -0.49 4.11
C ASP A 23 15.65 -1.78 3.56
N PHE A 24 16.46 -2.72 3.07
CA PHE A 24 15.98 -4.00 2.53
C PHE A 24 15.75 -5.00 3.66
N LYS A 25 14.61 -4.85 4.33
CA LYS A 25 14.13 -5.75 5.39
C LYS A 25 12.62 -5.91 5.33
N HIS A 26 12.08 -6.81 6.16
CA HIS A 26 10.64 -6.87 6.38
C HIS A 26 10.19 -5.77 7.32
N HIS A 27 9.15 -5.03 6.93
CA HIS A 27 8.62 -3.90 7.70
C HIS A 27 7.32 -4.25 8.39
N ASN A 28 7.27 -4.05 9.70
CA ASN A 28 6.06 -4.29 10.49
C ASN A 28 4.95 -3.26 10.19
N ASN A 29 3.77 -3.47 10.77
CA ASN A 29 2.60 -2.64 10.49
C ASN A 29 2.79 -1.18 10.93
N GLU A 30 3.55 -0.93 12.00
CA GLU A 30 3.91 0.40 12.48
C GLU A 30 4.94 1.08 11.58
N GLU A 31 5.96 0.33 11.12
CA GLU A 31 6.99 0.80 10.21
C GLU A 31 6.41 1.14 8.84
N LEU A 32 5.51 0.31 8.30
CA LEU A 32 4.82 0.55 7.04
C LEU A 32 4.17 1.94 7.02
N GLN A 33 3.41 2.30 8.06
CA GLN A 33 2.79 3.62 8.17
C GLN A 33 3.83 4.74 8.18
N LYS A 34 4.92 4.57 8.95
CA LYS A 34 5.99 5.57 9.05
C LYS A 34 6.69 5.77 7.72
N ILE A 35 6.92 4.69 6.96
CA ILE A 35 7.56 4.73 5.65
C ILE A 35 6.71 5.49 4.65
N LEU A 36 5.43 5.16 4.54
CA LEU A 36 4.52 5.88 3.63
C LEU A 36 4.42 7.36 4.00
N SER A 37 4.39 7.67 5.30
CA SER A 37 4.40 9.05 5.79
C SER A 37 5.70 9.75 5.40
N MET A 38 6.86 9.12 5.59
CA MET A 38 8.17 9.66 5.21
C MET A 38 8.25 9.96 3.71
N ILE A 39 7.81 9.03 2.85
CA ILE A 39 7.77 9.23 1.40
C ILE A 39 6.85 10.42 1.04
N HIS A 40 5.70 10.55 1.71
CA HIS A 40 4.82 11.69 1.50
C HIS A 40 5.47 13.02 1.89
N HIS A 41 6.19 13.08 3.02
CA HIS A 41 6.91 14.29 3.42
C HIS A 41 8.03 14.67 2.44
N LYS A 42 8.63 13.69 1.76
CA LYS A 42 9.65 13.90 0.72
C LYS A 42 9.04 14.42 -0.58
N CYS A 43 7.86 13.91 -0.97
CA CYS A 43 7.18 14.27 -2.21
C CYS A 43 5.74 14.79 -2.01
N PRO A 44 5.50 15.85 -1.21
CA PRO A 44 4.15 16.22 -0.78
C PRO A 44 3.27 16.73 -1.92
N ASN A 45 3.87 17.34 -2.95
CA ASN A 45 3.15 17.91 -4.09
C ASN A 45 2.53 16.86 -5.02
N ILE A 46 3.07 15.64 -5.01
CA ILE A 46 2.66 14.58 -5.92
C ILE A 46 2.13 13.35 -5.20
N THR A 47 2.07 13.37 -3.86
CA THR A 47 1.61 12.23 -3.09
C THR A 47 0.50 12.56 -2.10
N ARG A 48 -0.29 11.55 -1.74
CA ARG A 48 -1.22 11.62 -0.62
C ARG A 48 -1.31 10.26 0.05
N VAL A 49 -1.16 10.20 1.37
CA VAL A 49 -1.42 8.99 2.15
C VAL A 49 -2.85 9.03 2.68
N TYR A 50 -3.56 7.92 2.55
CA TYR A 50 -4.91 7.78 3.10
C TYR A 50 -5.16 6.34 3.54
N THR A 51 -6.25 6.11 4.28
CA THR A 51 -6.70 4.78 4.64
C THR A 51 -8.00 4.45 3.93
N LEU A 52 -8.22 3.17 3.62
CA LEU A 52 -9.54 2.71 3.19
C LEU A 52 -10.57 2.90 4.31
N SER A 53 -11.86 2.88 3.95
CA SER A 53 -12.95 2.98 4.93
C SER A 53 -12.96 1.80 5.90
N GLU A 54 -12.69 0.60 5.38
CA GLU A 54 -12.59 -0.62 6.16
C GLU A 54 -11.21 -0.79 6.80
N ARG A 55 -11.22 -1.42 7.96
CA ARG A 55 -10.02 -1.82 8.69
C ARG A 55 -9.87 -3.34 8.62
N SER A 56 -8.69 -3.84 8.98
CA SER A 56 -8.53 -5.27 9.24
C SER A 56 -9.44 -5.71 10.40
N VAL A 57 -9.60 -7.02 10.59
CA VAL A 57 -10.39 -7.59 11.67
C VAL A 57 -9.86 -7.17 13.04
N ARG A 58 -8.53 -7.01 13.18
CA ARG A 58 -7.90 -6.49 14.41
C ARG A 58 -7.86 -4.96 14.50
N GLY A 59 -8.52 -4.26 13.58
CA GLY A 59 -8.63 -2.79 13.59
C GLY A 59 -7.44 -2.05 12.98
N ILE A 60 -6.51 -2.74 12.32
CA ILE A 60 -5.36 -2.14 11.65
C ILE A 60 -5.84 -1.40 10.39
N PRO A 61 -5.51 -0.09 10.23
CA PRO A 61 -5.86 0.64 9.02
C PRO A 61 -5.16 0.08 7.78
N LEU A 62 -5.89 0.05 6.66
CA LEU A 62 -5.34 -0.32 5.35
C LEU A 62 -4.83 0.94 4.65
N TYR A 63 -3.50 1.14 4.71
CA TYR A 63 -2.85 2.33 4.19
C TYR A 63 -2.60 2.26 2.69
N VAL A 64 -2.91 3.35 2.00
CA VAL A 64 -2.65 3.56 0.58
C VAL A 64 -1.81 4.82 0.41
N ILE A 65 -0.81 4.76 -0.46
CA ILE A 65 -0.14 5.95 -0.98
C ILE A 65 -0.55 6.19 -2.42
N GLU A 66 -1.02 7.40 -2.68
CA GLU A 66 -1.45 7.89 -3.98
C GLU A 66 -0.32 8.72 -4.61
N PHE A 67 -0.08 8.57 -5.91
CA PHE A 67 0.80 9.42 -6.73
C PHE A 67 0.00 10.06 -7.88
N SER A 68 0.08 11.38 -8.02
CA SER A 68 -0.61 12.15 -9.09
C SER A 68 -0.11 13.60 -9.13
N THR A 69 -0.36 14.32 -10.22
CA THR A 69 -0.18 15.78 -10.28
C THR A 69 -1.21 16.56 -9.45
N LYS A 70 -2.38 15.98 -9.16
CA LYS A 70 -3.37 16.56 -8.24
C LYS A 70 -3.88 15.52 -7.24
N PRO A 71 -3.07 15.15 -6.23
CA PRO A 71 -3.45 14.15 -5.26
C PRO A 71 -4.78 14.48 -4.58
N GLY A 72 -5.63 13.48 -4.42
CA GLY A 72 -6.98 13.58 -3.84
C GLY A 72 -8.10 13.84 -4.85
N TYR A 73 -7.80 14.21 -6.09
CA TYR A 73 -8.82 14.56 -7.08
C TYR A 73 -8.64 13.77 -8.38
N HIS A 74 -9.74 13.23 -8.89
CA HIS A 74 -9.77 12.63 -10.22
C HIS A 74 -9.68 13.71 -11.30
N GLN A 75 -8.91 13.44 -12.36
CA GLN A 75 -8.75 14.33 -13.50
C GLN A 75 -9.19 13.62 -14.78
N LEU A 76 -9.97 14.31 -15.62
CA LEU A 76 -10.38 13.80 -16.92
C LEU A 76 -9.14 13.46 -17.77
N TYR A 77 -9.16 12.30 -18.44
CA TYR A 77 -8.05 11.75 -19.22
C TYR A 77 -6.81 11.30 -18.43
N HIS A 78 -6.85 11.33 -17.09
CA HIS A 78 -5.85 10.67 -16.24
C HIS A 78 -6.41 9.34 -15.73
N PRO A 79 -5.98 8.19 -16.28
CA PRO A 79 -6.43 6.89 -15.80
C PRO A 79 -6.03 6.66 -14.33
N GLU A 80 -6.91 5.96 -13.62
CA GLU A 80 -6.67 5.49 -12.25
C GLU A 80 -6.05 4.09 -12.32
N PHE A 81 -4.89 3.92 -11.70
CA PHE A 81 -4.17 2.66 -11.62
C PHE A 81 -4.00 2.25 -10.16
N LYS A 82 -3.99 0.94 -9.88
CA LYS A 82 -3.67 0.45 -8.55
C LYS A 82 -2.82 -0.81 -8.55
N TYR A 83 -1.94 -0.89 -7.55
CA TYR A 83 -1.37 -2.16 -7.10
C TYR A 83 -1.81 -2.45 -5.66
N ILE A 84 -2.20 -3.70 -5.44
CA ILE A 84 -2.57 -4.23 -4.13
C ILE A 84 -1.68 -5.44 -3.89
N ALA A 85 -1.06 -5.50 -2.73
CA ALA A 85 -0.22 -6.62 -2.35
C ALA A 85 -0.61 -7.20 -0.99
N ASN A 86 -0.02 -8.37 -0.69
CA ASN A 86 -0.08 -9.01 0.61
C ASN A 86 -1.54 -9.20 1.10
N MET A 87 -2.41 -9.63 0.17
CA MET A 87 -3.77 -10.10 0.48
C MET A 87 -3.75 -11.43 1.22
N HIS A 88 -2.73 -12.26 0.97
CA HIS A 88 -2.31 -13.30 1.88
C HIS A 88 -1.17 -12.78 2.72
N GLY A 89 -1.31 -12.84 4.04
CA GLY A 89 -0.38 -12.20 4.96
C GLY A 89 1.03 -12.77 4.93
N ASN A 90 1.18 -14.07 4.69
CA ASN A 90 2.48 -14.75 4.56
C ASN A 90 3.15 -14.58 3.18
N GLU A 91 2.47 -14.02 2.18
CA GLU A 91 3.05 -13.71 0.87
C GLU A 91 3.67 -12.30 0.90
N VAL A 92 4.82 -12.18 1.57
CA VAL A 92 5.39 -10.88 2.02
C VAL A 92 6.06 -10.08 0.90
N LEU A 93 6.60 -10.72 -0.14
CA LEU A 93 7.41 -10.03 -1.16
C LEU A 93 6.71 -8.81 -1.79
N GLY A 94 5.43 -8.95 -2.13
CA GLY A 94 4.66 -7.86 -2.72
C GLY A 94 4.52 -6.65 -1.79
N ARG A 95 4.43 -6.87 -0.47
CA ARG A 95 4.37 -5.79 0.54
C ARG A 95 5.59 -4.90 0.46
N GLU A 96 6.77 -5.51 0.49
CA GLU A 96 8.04 -4.78 0.47
C GLU A 96 8.28 -4.15 -0.90
N LEU A 97 7.97 -4.86 -2.00
CA LEU A 97 8.10 -4.29 -3.35
C LEU A 97 7.25 -3.03 -3.54
N LEU A 98 6.05 -2.95 -2.97
CA LEU A 98 5.23 -1.73 -3.07
C LEU A 98 5.77 -0.58 -2.20
N LEU A 99 6.44 -0.86 -1.08
CA LEU A 99 7.14 0.18 -0.30
C LEU A 99 8.34 0.74 -1.07
N HIS A 100 9.17 -0.14 -1.63
CA HIS A 100 10.30 0.27 -2.46
C HIS A 100 9.86 0.96 -3.76
N LEU A 101 8.76 0.51 -4.39
CA LEU A 101 8.20 1.19 -5.56
C LEU A 101 7.75 2.61 -5.22
N ALA A 102 7.11 2.82 -4.05
CA ALA A 102 6.70 4.15 -3.62
C ALA A 102 7.91 5.07 -3.40
N ASP A 103 8.97 4.59 -2.74
CA ASP A 103 10.21 5.38 -2.55
C ASP A 103 10.88 5.68 -3.89
N TYR A 104 10.99 4.68 -4.78
CA TYR A 104 11.54 4.80 -6.13
C TYR A 104 10.80 5.86 -6.97
N LEU A 105 9.46 5.81 -7.01
CA LEU A 105 8.66 6.79 -7.74
C LEU A 105 8.91 8.22 -7.22
N CYS A 106 9.01 8.41 -5.91
CA CYS A 106 9.29 9.71 -5.32
C CYS A 106 10.72 10.19 -5.64
N GLU A 107 11.73 9.34 -5.45
CA GLU A 107 13.13 9.67 -5.70
C GLU A 107 13.39 10.05 -7.15
N HIS A 108 12.94 9.20 -8.08
CA HIS A 108 13.17 9.43 -9.50
C HIS A 108 12.36 10.61 -10.03
N TYR A 109 11.15 10.85 -9.51
CA TYR A 109 10.40 12.06 -9.86
C TYR A 109 11.15 13.33 -9.45
N LEU A 110 11.69 13.38 -8.23
CA LEU A 110 12.50 14.51 -7.73
C LEU A 110 13.83 14.66 -8.47
N ALA A 111 14.43 13.55 -8.89
CA ALA A 111 15.67 13.54 -9.66
C ALA A 111 15.49 14.04 -11.11
N GLY A 112 14.25 14.26 -11.58
CA GLY A 112 14.00 14.72 -12.94
C GLY A 112 13.98 13.60 -13.98
N ASP A 113 13.73 12.35 -13.56
CA ASP A 113 13.59 11.22 -14.49
C ASP A 113 12.36 11.42 -15.38
N GLU A 114 12.59 11.61 -16.69
CA GLU A 114 11.54 11.95 -17.65
C GLU A 114 10.45 10.86 -17.76
N GLU A 115 10.82 9.59 -17.62
CA GLU A 115 9.87 8.47 -17.71
C GLU A 115 8.96 8.44 -16.49
N ILE A 116 9.54 8.58 -15.29
CA ILE A 116 8.78 8.60 -14.04
C ILE A 116 7.92 9.86 -13.92
N GLN A 117 8.45 11.02 -14.30
CA GLN A 117 7.66 12.25 -14.34
C GLN A 117 6.49 12.12 -15.30
N LYS A 118 6.71 11.60 -16.51
CA LYS A 118 5.63 11.37 -17.47
C LYS A 118 4.58 10.38 -16.93
N LEU A 119 5.02 9.29 -16.29
CA LEU A 119 4.13 8.29 -15.69
C LEU A 119 3.21 8.91 -14.62
N VAL A 120 3.79 9.61 -13.64
CA VAL A 120 3.05 10.28 -12.55
C VAL A 120 2.20 11.44 -13.06
N ASN A 121 2.66 12.14 -14.10
CA ASN A 121 1.92 13.25 -14.69
C ASN A 121 0.67 12.79 -15.43
N LEU A 122 0.72 11.63 -16.08
CA LEU A 122 -0.39 11.12 -16.90
C LEU A 122 -1.30 10.14 -16.16
N THR A 123 -0.88 9.59 -15.02
CA THR A 123 -1.61 8.52 -14.32
C THR A 123 -1.84 8.89 -12.86
N ARG A 124 -2.96 8.45 -12.29
CA ARG A 124 -3.20 8.50 -10.85
C ARG A 124 -3.01 7.11 -10.26
N ILE A 125 -1.92 6.90 -9.53
CA ILE A 125 -1.44 5.59 -9.09
C ILE A 125 -1.75 5.41 -7.60
N HIS A 126 -2.36 4.30 -7.20
CA HIS A 126 -2.66 3.97 -5.81
C HIS A 126 -1.97 2.67 -5.41
N LEU A 127 -1.12 2.72 -4.39
CA LEU A 127 -0.38 1.57 -3.91
C LEU A 127 -0.88 1.18 -2.51
N LEU A 128 -1.43 -0.04 -2.37
CA LEU A 128 -1.84 -0.66 -1.11
C LEU A 128 -0.84 -1.78 -0.77
N PRO A 129 0.19 -1.53 0.06
CA PRO A 129 1.24 -2.52 0.32
C PRO A 129 0.75 -3.75 1.09
N SER A 130 -0.25 -3.60 1.97
CA SER A 130 -0.80 -4.73 2.72
C SER A 130 -2.31 -4.65 2.83
N MET A 131 -2.98 -5.60 2.16
CA MET A 131 -4.42 -5.81 2.28
C MET A 131 -4.78 -6.69 3.48
N ASN A 132 -3.86 -7.56 3.95
CA ASN A 132 -4.05 -8.42 5.12
C ASN A 132 -2.95 -8.24 6.18
N PRO A 133 -2.94 -7.10 6.89
CA PRO A 133 -1.91 -6.81 7.91
C PRO A 133 -2.01 -7.74 9.14
N ASP A 134 -3.19 -8.31 9.41
CA ASP A 134 -3.40 -9.25 10.52
C ASP A 134 -2.71 -10.58 10.23
N GLY A 135 -2.92 -11.12 9.02
CA GLY A 135 -2.27 -12.34 8.56
C GLY A 135 -0.75 -12.19 8.49
N TRP A 136 -0.26 -11.02 8.06
CA TRP A 136 1.18 -10.73 8.03
C TRP A 136 1.78 -10.82 9.44
N GLN A 137 1.14 -10.21 10.43
CA GLN A 137 1.61 -10.27 11.82
C GLN A 137 1.67 -11.72 12.32
N LEU A 138 0.61 -12.51 12.07
CA LEU A 138 0.58 -13.92 12.45
C LEU A 138 1.68 -14.75 11.76
N ALA A 139 1.91 -14.54 10.47
CA ALA A 139 2.97 -15.20 9.73
C ALA A 139 4.35 -14.89 10.32
N THR A 140 4.63 -13.63 10.60
CA THR A 140 5.92 -13.18 11.15
C THR A 140 6.12 -13.66 12.59
N ASP A 141 5.12 -13.56 13.45
CA ASP A 141 5.18 -14.01 14.86
C ASP A 141 5.45 -15.53 14.98
N THR A 142 5.06 -16.31 13.96
CA THR A 142 5.28 -17.76 13.89
C THR A 142 6.52 -18.16 13.07
N GLY A 143 7.33 -17.18 12.65
CA GLY A 143 8.63 -17.38 12.02
C GLY A 143 8.64 -17.40 10.49
N GLY A 144 7.49 -17.16 9.83
CA GLY A 144 7.41 -16.83 8.40
C GLY A 144 7.80 -17.92 7.41
N LYS A 145 7.93 -19.18 7.86
CA LYS A 145 8.34 -20.32 7.01
C LYS A 145 7.20 -21.23 6.58
N ASP A 146 6.02 -21.04 7.17
CA ASP A 146 4.87 -21.90 6.94
C ASP A 146 4.06 -21.44 5.71
N TYR A 147 3.55 -22.42 4.95
CA TYR A 147 2.79 -22.18 3.73
C TYR A 147 1.38 -21.63 3.97
N LEU A 148 0.78 -21.91 5.13
CA LEU A 148 -0.61 -21.61 5.45
C LEU A 148 -0.77 -20.61 6.61
N VAL A 149 0.13 -20.63 7.59
CA VAL A 149 0.01 -19.74 8.76
C VAL A 149 0.14 -18.28 8.33
N GLY A 150 -0.88 -17.48 8.66
CA GLY A 150 -0.97 -16.07 8.27
C GLY A 150 -1.43 -15.82 6.83
N ARG A 151 -1.80 -16.87 6.07
CA ARG A 151 -2.38 -16.72 4.73
C ARG A 151 -3.76 -16.06 4.77
N SER A 152 -4.67 -16.58 5.59
CA SER A 152 -6.04 -16.06 5.73
C SER A 152 -6.08 -14.78 6.58
N ASN A 153 -7.20 -14.06 6.58
CA ASN A 153 -7.42 -12.97 7.52
C ASN A 153 -7.62 -13.51 8.97
N ASN A 154 -7.80 -12.62 9.94
CA ASN A 154 -7.97 -13.01 11.35
C ASN A 154 -9.29 -13.75 11.66
N ASN A 155 -10.23 -13.83 10.71
CA ASN A 155 -11.43 -14.66 10.79
C ASN A 155 -11.25 -16.01 10.06
N SER A 156 -10.01 -16.37 9.69
CA SER A 156 -9.70 -17.58 8.92
C SER A 156 -10.35 -17.63 7.54
N VAL A 157 -10.61 -16.47 6.93
CA VAL A 157 -11.14 -16.33 5.57
C VAL A 157 -10.00 -16.07 4.58
N ASP A 158 -9.95 -16.83 3.49
CA ASP A 158 -9.09 -16.52 2.34
C ASP A 158 -9.71 -15.33 1.58
N LEU A 159 -9.07 -14.16 1.68
CA LEU A 159 -9.55 -12.92 1.06
C LEU A 159 -9.64 -13.03 -0.47
N ASN A 160 -8.79 -13.85 -1.11
CA ASN A 160 -8.83 -14.08 -2.56
C ASN A 160 -9.90 -15.13 -2.96
N ARG A 161 -10.73 -15.56 -2.00
CA ARG A 161 -11.92 -16.40 -2.22
C ARG A 161 -13.19 -15.76 -1.65
N ASN A 162 -13.10 -14.51 -1.20
CA ASN A 162 -14.18 -13.79 -0.54
C ASN A 162 -14.80 -12.68 -1.42
N PHE A 163 -14.29 -12.48 -2.65
CA PHE A 163 -14.96 -11.61 -3.62
C PHE A 163 -16.25 -12.24 -4.15
N PRO A 164 -17.27 -11.44 -4.50
CA PRO A 164 -18.45 -11.92 -5.20
C PRO A 164 -18.12 -12.70 -6.48
N ASP A 165 -18.61 -13.94 -6.54
CA ASP A 165 -18.47 -14.80 -7.72
C ASP A 165 -19.56 -14.47 -8.75
N LEU A 166 -19.21 -13.59 -9.69
CA LEU A 166 -20.10 -13.20 -10.80
C LEU A 166 -20.12 -14.22 -11.93
N ASP A 167 -19.08 -15.04 -12.06
CA ASP A 167 -18.98 -16.07 -13.11
C ASP A 167 -20.07 -17.12 -12.90
N ARG A 168 -20.27 -17.56 -11.65
CA ARG A 168 -21.36 -18.48 -11.30
C ARG A 168 -22.74 -17.93 -11.69
N ILE A 169 -22.97 -16.63 -11.52
CA ILE A 169 -24.22 -15.98 -11.89
C ILE A 169 -24.37 -15.94 -13.41
N MET A 170 -23.31 -15.55 -14.13
CA MET A 170 -23.29 -15.51 -15.59
C MET A 170 -23.60 -16.90 -16.19
N PHE A 171 -22.88 -17.94 -15.76
CA PHE A 171 -23.10 -19.30 -16.26
C PHE A 171 -24.50 -19.83 -15.94
N SER A 172 -25.04 -19.51 -14.76
CA SER A 172 -26.41 -19.90 -14.39
C SER A 172 -27.46 -19.22 -15.29
N ASN A 173 -27.25 -17.95 -15.65
CA ASN A 173 -28.13 -17.23 -16.57
C ASN A 173 -28.05 -17.78 -17.99
N GLU A 174 -26.86 -18.13 -18.47
CA GLU A 174 -26.67 -18.76 -19.78
C GLU A 174 -27.38 -20.13 -19.87
N LEU A 175 -27.23 -20.99 -18.86
CA LEU A 175 -27.92 -22.29 -18.80
C LEU A 175 -29.45 -22.15 -18.75
N ALA A 176 -29.95 -21.09 -18.11
CA ALA A 176 -31.37 -20.78 -18.03
C ALA A 176 -31.90 -20.00 -19.25
N HIS A 177 -31.09 -19.79 -20.29
CA HIS A 177 -31.41 -18.98 -21.48
C HIS A 177 -31.90 -17.55 -21.15
N ARG A 178 -31.34 -16.95 -20.09
CA ARG A 178 -31.61 -15.56 -19.69
C ARG A 178 -30.54 -14.65 -20.30
N SER A 179 -30.96 -13.58 -20.98
CA SER A 179 -30.05 -12.69 -21.72
C SER A 179 -29.40 -11.56 -20.90
N TYR A 180 -29.66 -11.48 -19.59
CA TYR A 180 -29.21 -10.37 -18.76
C TYR A 180 -27.88 -10.70 -18.05
N ASN A 181 -26.76 -10.43 -18.75
CA ASN A 181 -25.40 -10.59 -18.20
C ASN A 181 -24.76 -9.26 -17.73
N ASN A 182 -25.52 -8.16 -17.78
CA ASN A 182 -25.09 -6.85 -17.31
C ASN A 182 -25.60 -6.57 -15.88
N HIS A 183 -24.84 -5.76 -15.12
CA HIS A 183 -25.17 -5.34 -13.74
C HIS A 183 -25.41 -6.51 -12.76
N LEU A 184 -24.62 -7.58 -12.88
CA LEU A 184 -24.74 -8.83 -12.10
C LEU A 184 -24.62 -8.64 -10.58
N LEU A 185 -24.01 -7.55 -10.11
CA LEU A 185 -23.90 -7.23 -8.68
C LEU A 185 -25.25 -7.17 -7.96
N LYS A 186 -26.35 -6.82 -8.66
CA LYS A 186 -27.70 -6.83 -8.08
C LYS A 186 -28.21 -8.25 -7.74
N GLN A 187 -27.59 -9.28 -8.32
CA GLN A 187 -27.94 -10.69 -8.16
C GLN A 187 -27.03 -11.40 -7.14
N VAL A 188 -26.13 -10.67 -6.47
CA VAL A 188 -25.25 -11.23 -5.45
C VAL A 188 -25.93 -11.12 -4.09
N ASP A 189 -26.33 -12.26 -3.53
CA ASP A 189 -27.00 -12.33 -2.22
C ASP A 189 -26.07 -12.07 -1.03
N ARG A 190 -24.74 -12.24 -1.23
CA ARG A 190 -23.72 -12.27 -0.17
C ARG A 190 -22.87 -11.01 -0.03
N LEU A 191 -23.28 -9.87 -0.59
CA LEU A 191 -22.52 -8.60 -0.46
C LEU A 191 -22.46 -8.04 0.98
N LYS A 192 -23.16 -8.65 1.94
CA LYS A 192 -23.32 -8.14 3.32
C LYS A 192 -22.66 -9.00 4.39
N GLU A 193 -22.03 -10.12 4.04
CA GLU A 193 -21.30 -10.94 5.01
C GLU A 193 -19.81 -10.56 5.01
N PRO A 194 -19.18 -10.50 6.20
CA PRO A 194 -17.81 -10.02 6.39
C PRO A 194 -16.72 -10.95 5.82
#